data_AF-A0A2H0PEI1-F1
#
_entry.id   AF-A0A2H0PEI1-F1
#
_cell.length_a   1.000
_cell.length_b   1.000
_cell.length_c   1.000
_cell.angle_alpha   90.00
_cell.angle_beta   90.00
_cell.angle_gamma   90.00
#
_symmetry.space_group_name_H-M   'P 1'
#
loop_
_entity.id
_entity.type
_entity.pdbx_description
1 polymer ?
#
loop_
_entity_poly.entity_id
_entity_poly.type
_entity_poly.pdbx_seq_one_letter_code
_entity_poly.pdbx_strand_id
1 'polypeptide(L)'
;MYLQRNLQKRTTLFSIYHNASACRTWEHQQQRVNYAPVQRLPESSVNSTPKIVPISACIPHEGVLSERVTLVSTDIQKSGGIRIPLLAIQSPNEPNQWVIIDGMHRFAACQQLGLQQIPICEVDYNDPNIILMGWDAITHIPFCPDKQLFQLFSRDAGFIIEEHPWQTVEQVHDGIHHREYLMAVGDRAGTLYTVKRQDNNHTVAQAISAMRSVDTILDQCNPEFIADDLSLNAFSSGVGKSLILRPRYTKQEVLQAIQSETLFPHKSTRHIT
;
A
#
# COMPACT_ATOMS: atom_id res chain seq x y z
N MET A 1 35.64 35.12 36.46
CA MET A 1 34.83 34.33 37.43
C MET A 1 33.40 34.32 36.90
N TYR A 2 32.80 33.15 36.70
CA TYR A 2 31.47 32.89 36.12
C TYR A 2 31.31 33.03 34.59
N LEU A 3 32.00 32.15 33.86
CA LEU A 3 31.62 31.68 32.52
C LEU A 3 31.77 30.15 32.53
N GLN A 4 30.88 29.45 33.25
CA GLN A 4 30.79 27.99 33.29
C GLN A 4 29.55 27.60 34.12
N ARG A 5 28.43 27.29 33.42
CA ARG A 5 27.26 26.48 33.85
C ARG A 5 26.07 26.91 33.00
N ASN A 6 25.90 26.29 31.83
CA ASN A 6 24.60 25.97 31.19
C ASN A 6 24.76 25.33 29.79
N LEU A 7 25.83 24.56 29.55
CA LEU A 7 26.09 23.84 28.29
C LEU A 7 26.06 22.31 28.45
N GLN A 8 25.29 21.76 29.41
CA GLN A 8 25.32 20.32 29.73
C GLN A 8 23.95 19.61 29.75
N LYS A 9 22.91 20.14 29.07
CA LYS A 9 21.62 19.41 28.93
C LYS A 9 21.02 19.42 27.52
N ARG A 10 21.86 19.44 26.47
CA ARG A 10 21.42 19.25 25.07
C ARG A 10 22.43 18.41 24.30
N THR A 11 22.60 17.14 24.68
CA THR A 11 23.34 16.14 23.89
C THR A 11 23.06 14.72 24.41
N THR A 12 21.81 14.29 24.34
CA THR A 12 21.46 12.86 24.50
C THR A 12 20.09 12.60 23.88
N LEU A 13 20.04 12.50 22.54
CA LEU A 13 18.90 11.90 21.82
C LEU A 13 19.26 11.50 20.36
N PHE A 14 20.55 11.32 20.05
CA PHE A 14 21.01 10.81 18.76
C PHE A 14 22.17 9.85 19.00
N SER A 15 21.85 8.61 19.39
CA SER A 15 22.76 7.46 19.28
C SER A 15 22.03 6.19 19.71
N ILE A 16 21.16 5.64 18.84
CA ILE A 16 20.90 4.19 18.78
C ILE A 16 20.56 3.86 17.32
N TYR A 17 21.11 2.76 16.80
CA TYR A 17 20.98 2.19 15.44
C TYR A 17 22.02 2.63 14.41
N HIS A 18 23.28 2.33 14.71
CA HIS A 18 24.16 1.72 13.71
C HIS A 18 24.54 0.34 14.21
N ASN A 19 23.90 -0.70 13.69
CA ASN A 19 24.37 -2.06 13.86
C ASN A 19 24.31 -2.76 12.50
N ALA A 20 25.44 -2.72 11.79
CA ALA A 20 25.67 -3.36 10.49
C ALA A 20 25.71 -4.90 10.55
N SER A 21 25.31 -5.48 11.68
CA SER A 21 25.23 -6.92 11.95
C SER A 21 23.81 -7.49 11.71
N ALA A 22 22.78 -6.65 11.61
CA ALA A 22 21.39 -7.08 11.35
C ALA A 22 21.14 -7.51 9.88
N CYS A 23 22.01 -7.12 8.94
CA CYS A 23 21.90 -7.50 7.52
C CYS A 23 22.22 -8.98 7.26
N ARG A 24 23.00 -9.66 8.11
CA ARG A 24 23.42 -11.06 7.87
C ARG A 24 22.47 -12.11 8.44
N THR A 25 21.49 -11.70 9.25
CA THR A 25 20.43 -12.59 9.76
C THR A 25 19.19 -12.61 8.88
N TRP A 26 19.07 -11.68 7.92
CA TRP A 26 17.93 -11.59 6.98
C TRP A 26 17.90 -12.72 5.94
N GLU A 27 19.06 -13.21 5.47
CA GLU A 27 19.11 -14.30 4.47
C GLU A 27 18.76 -15.68 5.05
N HIS A 28 18.96 -15.90 6.36
CA HIS A 28 18.74 -17.22 6.97
C HIS A 28 17.32 -17.46 7.50
N GLN A 29 16.49 -16.43 7.64
CA GLN A 29 15.09 -16.57 8.10
C GLN A 29 14.04 -16.66 6.98
N GLN A 30 14.41 -16.37 5.73
CA GLN A 30 13.54 -16.56 4.55
C GLN A 30 13.37 -18.04 4.15
N GLN A 31 14.10 -18.99 4.76
CA GLN A 31 14.03 -20.42 4.43
C GLN A 31 12.97 -21.22 5.20
N ARG A 32 12.05 -20.58 5.95
CA ARG A 32 11.01 -21.29 6.72
C ARG A 32 9.61 -20.69 6.62
N VAL A 33 9.26 -20.11 5.49
CA VAL A 33 7.86 -20.06 5.06
C VAL A 33 7.76 -20.99 3.88
N ASN A 34 7.20 -22.18 4.11
CA ASN A 34 6.71 -23.03 3.03
C ASN A 34 5.61 -22.22 2.33
N TYR A 35 5.98 -21.46 1.29
CA TYR A 35 5.00 -21.02 0.32
C TYR A 35 4.31 -22.30 -0.14
N ALA A 36 3.01 -22.41 0.17
CA ALA A 36 2.16 -23.40 -0.48
C ALA A 36 2.45 -23.30 -1.99
N PRO A 37 2.54 -24.44 -2.71
CA PRO A 37 2.79 -24.41 -4.14
C PRO A 37 1.81 -23.42 -4.74
N VAL A 38 2.34 -22.45 -5.50
CA VAL A 38 1.55 -21.48 -6.26
C VAL A 38 0.53 -22.31 -7.01
N GLN A 39 -0.71 -22.36 -6.51
CA GLN A 39 -1.81 -22.88 -7.30
C GLN A 39 -1.77 -22.03 -8.54
N ARG A 40 -1.59 -22.65 -9.71
CA ARG A 40 -1.82 -21.96 -10.97
C ARG A 40 -3.20 -21.35 -10.83
N LEU A 41 -3.21 -20.02 -10.72
CA LEU A 41 -4.44 -19.27 -10.87
C LEU A 41 -5.09 -19.76 -12.17
N PRO A 42 -6.43 -19.92 -12.20
CA PRO A 42 -7.12 -20.28 -13.44
C PRO A 42 -6.61 -19.36 -14.56
N GLU A 43 -6.43 -19.92 -15.75
CA GLU A 43 -6.10 -19.12 -16.95
C GLU A 43 -7.00 -17.88 -16.95
N SER A 44 -6.37 -16.70 -16.95
CA SER A 44 -7.05 -15.42 -16.81
C SER A 44 -8.29 -15.41 -17.71
N SER A 45 -9.48 -15.31 -17.11
CA SER A 45 -10.76 -15.30 -17.85
C SER A 45 -10.88 -14.07 -18.76
N VAL A 46 -9.97 -13.10 -18.61
CA VAL A 46 -9.89 -11.91 -19.43
C VAL A 46 -9.05 -12.21 -20.68
N ASN A 47 -9.74 -12.56 -21.78
CA ASN A 47 -9.16 -12.68 -23.12
C ASN A 47 -8.61 -11.31 -23.56
N SER A 48 -7.36 -11.01 -23.22
CA SER A 48 -6.66 -9.81 -23.70
C SER A 48 -5.39 -10.22 -24.44
N THR A 49 -5.34 -9.89 -25.73
CA THR A 49 -4.12 -10.08 -26.52
C THR A 49 -3.14 -8.96 -26.17
N PRO A 50 -1.89 -9.27 -25.80
CA PRO A 50 -0.90 -8.24 -25.51
C PRO A 50 -0.69 -7.31 -26.71
N LYS A 51 -0.56 -6.01 -26.46
CA LYS A 51 -0.19 -5.01 -27.46
C LYS A 51 0.95 -4.14 -26.95
N ILE A 52 1.77 -3.66 -27.88
CA ILE A 52 2.88 -2.76 -27.57
C ILE A 52 2.41 -1.33 -27.78
N VAL A 53 2.53 -0.49 -26.75
CA VAL A 53 2.13 0.92 -26.77
C VAL A 53 3.29 1.84 -26.39
N PRO A 54 3.28 3.11 -26.81
CA PRO A 54 4.24 4.10 -26.31
C PRO A 54 4.12 4.24 -24.79
N ILE A 55 5.25 4.26 -24.09
CA ILE A 55 5.25 4.45 -22.64
C ILE A 55 4.65 5.82 -22.26
N SER A 56 4.81 6.82 -23.12
CA SER A 56 4.28 8.18 -22.96
C SER A 56 2.76 8.25 -23.03
N ALA A 57 2.10 7.21 -23.53
CA ALA A 57 0.64 7.09 -23.56
C ALA A 57 0.08 6.37 -22.32
N CYS A 58 0.94 5.93 -21.39
CA CYS A 58 0.54 5.20 -20.20
C CYS A 58 0.53 6.10 -18.96
N ILE A 59 -0.51 5.98 -18.15
CA ILE A 59 -0.79 6.81 -16.99
C ILE A 59 -0.77 5.94 -15.72
N PRO A 60 -0.05 6.36 -14.66
CA PRO A 60 -0.10 5.68 -13.38
C PRO A 60 -1.41 5.99 -12.63
N HIS A 61 -1.99 5.00 -11.94
CA HIS A 61 -3.14 5.24 -11.05
C HIS A 61 -2.76 5.23 -9.56
N GLU A 62 -1.66 4.59 -9.17
CA GLU A 62 -1.11 4.60 -7.82
C GLU A 62 0.40 4.89 -7.82
N GLY A 63 0.92 5.27 -6.65
CA GLY A 63 2.34 5.42 -6.40
C GLY A 63 3.10 4.08 -6.39
N VAL A 64 4.43 4.16 -6.33
CA VAL A 64 5.32 2.99 -6.28
C VAL A 64 6.31 3.09 -5.12
N LEU A 65 6.84 1.95 -4.70
CA LEU A 65 7.95 1.87 -3.75
C LEU A 65 9.28 1.87 -4.51
N SER A 66 10.13 2.89 -4.29
CA SER A 66 11.38 3.09 -5.04
C SER A 66 12.36 1.91 -4.97
N GLU A 67 12.44 1.24 -3.82
CA GLU A 67 13.28 0.04 -3.68
C GLU A 67 12.77 -1.10 -4.57
N ARG A 68 11.45 -1.30 -4.63
CA ARG A 68 10.83 -2.29 -5.53
C ARG A 68 11.05 -1.94 -7.00
N VAL A 69 10.97 -0.66 -7.36
CA VAL A 69 11.30 -0.21 -8.72
C VAL A 69 12.74 -0.59 -9.08
N THR A 70 13.70 -0.34 -8.19
CA THR A 70 15.11 -0.66 -8.41
C THR A 70 15.35 -2.16 -8.62
N LEU A 71 14.71 -3.00 -7.81
CA LEU A 71 14.77 -4.46 -7.94
C LEU A 71 14.18 -4.92 -9.29
N VAL A 72 13.01 -4.37 -9.66
CA VAL A 72 12.33 -4.71 -10.92
C VAL A 72 13.13 -4.22 -12.13
N SER A 73 13.73 -3.02 -12.09
CA SER A 73 14.63 -2.54 -13.16
C SER A 73 15.80 -3.50 -13.39
N THR A 74 16.40 -3.98 -12.29
CA THR A 74 17.51 -4.94 -12.37
C THR A 74 17.05 -6.27 -12.99
N ASP A 75 15.87 -6.77 -12.63
CA ASP A 75 15.32 -8.00 -13.19
C ASP A 75 14.99 -7.86 -14.69
N ILE A 76 14.38 -6.74 -15.10
CA ILE A 76 14.09 -6.43 -16.51
C ILE A 76 15.39 -6.40 -17.33
N GLN A 77 16.45 -5.75 -16.83
CA GLN A 77 17.74 -5.73 -17.51
C GLN A 77 18.35 -7.14 -17.64
N LYS A 78 18.33 -7.93 -16.57
CA LYS A 78 18.90 -9.29 -16.56
C LYS A 78 18.12 -10.26 -17.45
N SER A 79 16.80 -10.10 -17.52
CA SER A 79 15.91 -10.95 -18.31
C SER A 79 15.80 -10.50 -19.78
N GLY A 80 16.28 -9.30 -20.11
CA GLY A 80 16.23 -8.73 -21.46
C GLY A 80 14.89 -8.11 -21.83
N GLY A 81 13.95 -7.97 -20.89
CA GLY A 81 12.65 -7.35 -21.13
C GLY A 81 11.58 -7.70 -20.10
N ILE A 82 10.37 -7.20 -20.32
CA ILE A 82 9.20 -7.54 -19.50
C ILE A 82 8.65 -8.90 -19.94
N ARG A 83 8.53 -9.84 -19.00
CA ARG A 83 7.97 -11.19 -19.26
C ARG A 83 6.45 -11.25 -19.16
N ILE A 84 5.88 -10.45 -18.26
CA ILE A 84 4.44 -10.40 -18.00
C ILE A 84 3.96 -9.01 -18.37
N PRO A 85 3.09 -8.85 -19.38
CA PRO A 85 2.52 -7.56 -19.76
C PRO A 85 1.89 -6.83 -18.57
N LEU A 86 1.84 -5.50 -18.66
CA LEU A 86 1.14 -4.70 -17.67
C LEU A 86 -0.36 -4.76 -17.94
N LEU A 87 -1.17 -4.75 -16.90
CA LEU A 87 -2.62 -4.70 -17.08
C LEU A 87 -3.05 -3.24 -17.17
N ALA A 88 -3.84 -2.89 -18.18
CA ALA A 88 -4.27 -1.53 -18.40
C ALA A 88 -5.72 -1.43 -18.85
N ILE A 89 -6.32 -0.27 -18.61
CA ILE A 89 -7.64 0.08 -19.11
C ILE A 89 -7.51 1.31 -20.01
N GLN A 90 -8.44 1.50 -20.94
CA GLN A 90 -8.48 2.74 -21.69
C GLN A 90 -8.75 3.92 -20.75
N SER A 91 -8.02 5.03 -20.94
CA SER A 91 -8.22 6.24 -20.15
C SER A 91 -9.62 6.80 -20.38
N PRO A 92 -10.37 7.14 -19.32
CA PRO A 92 -11.66 7.82 -19.46
C PRO A 92 -11.52 9.28 -19.90
N ASN A 93 -10.33 9.86 -19.79
CA ASN A 93 -10.09 11.28 -20.07
C ASN A 93 -9.68 11.52 -21.52
N GLU A 94 -8.88 10.60 -22.11
CA GLU A 94 -8.27 10.80 -23.42
C GLU A 94 -8.22 9.48 -24.23
N PRO A 95 -8.64 9.48 -25.50
CA PRO A 95 -8.50 8.31 -26.35
C PRO A 95 -7.02 8.02 -26.64
N ASN A 96 -6.70 6.74 -26.88
CA ASN A 96 -5.32 6.27 -27.11
C ASN A 96 -4.34 6.54 -25.95
N GLN A 97 -4.87 6.67 -24.72
CA GLN A 97 -4.10 6.61 -23.50
C GLN A 97 -4.59 5.44 -22.63
N TRP A 98 -3.68 4.91 -21.82
CA TRP A 98 -3.91 3.72 -21.02
C TRP A 98 -3.58 3.96 -19.55
N VAL A 99 -4.52 3.69 -18.67
CA VAL A 99 -4.24 3.71 -17.23
C VAL A 99 -3.75 2.33 -16.84
N ILE A 100 -2.53 2.26 -16.30
CA ILE A 100 -1.96 1.03 -15.79
C ILE A 100 -2.66 0.70 -14.47
N ILE A 101 -3.35 -0.44 -14.40
CA ILE A 101 -4.07 -0.89 -13.19
C ILE A 101 -3.34 -2.03 -12.45
N ASP A 102 -2.48 -2.79 -13.13
CA ASP A 102 -1.50 -3.66 -12.48
C ASP A 102 -0.15 -3.60 -13.20
N GLY A 103 0.92 -3.72 -12.41
CA GLY A 103 2.29 -3.60 -12.89
C GLY A 103 2.91 -2.22 -12.70
N MET A 104 2.42 -1.42 -11.75
CA MET A 104 2.94 -0.08 -11.47
C MET A 104 4.46 -0.01 -11.27
N HIS A 105 5.04 -0.97 -10.54
CA HIS A 105 6.51 -1.05 -10.38
C HIS A 105 7.22 -1.41 -11.69
N ARG A 106 6.62 -2.26 -12.54
CA ARG A 106 7.15 -2.58 -13.88
C ARG A 106 7.08 -1.35 -14.78
N PHE A 107 5.99 -0.59 -14.72
CA PHE A 107 5.83 0.67 -15.45
C PHE A 107 6.92 1.68 -15.07
N ALA A 108 7.05 1.98 -13.79
CA ALA A 108 8.06 2.90 -13.28
C ALA A 108 9.49 2.43 -13.61
N ALA A 109 9.76 1.13 -13.51
CA ALA A 109 11.06 0.57 -13.88
C ALA A 109 11.37 0.77 -15.38
N CYS A 110 10.38 0.62 -16.26
CA CYS A 110 10.56 0.88 -17.69
C CYS A 110 10.83 2.35 -17.99
N GLN A 111 10.17 3.27 -17.28
CA GLN A 111 10.46 4.70 -17.36
C GLN A 111 11.90 4.99 -16.93
N GLN A 112 12.33 4.43 -15.79
CA GLN A 112 13.70 4.59 -15.27
C GLN A 112 14.76 4.03 -16.24
N LEU A 113 14.44 2.97 -16.97
CA LEU A 113 15.31 2.36 -17.97
C LEU A 113 15.27 3.07 -19.34
N GLY A 114 14.42 4.10 -19.51
CA GLY A 114 14.31 4.85 -20.76
C GLY A 114 13.67 4.08 -21.91
N LEU A 115 12.87 3.04 -21.61
CA LEU A 115 12.16 2.30 -22.65
C LEU A 115 11.12 3.21 -23.32
N GLN A 116 10.98 3.09 -24.64
CA GLN A 116 10.04 3.92 -25.42
C GLN A 116 8.66 3.27 -25.54
N GLN A 117 8.61 1.95 -25.41
CA GLN A 117 7.41 1.15 -25.59
C GLN A 117 7.33 0.07 -24.52
N ILE A 118 6.11 -0.30 -24.15
CA ILE A 118 5.84 -1.35 -23.17
C ILE A 118 4.70 -2.27 -23.65
N PRO A 119 4.76 -3.58 -23.32
CA PRO A 119 3.65 -4.48 -23.54
C PRO A 119 2.56 -4.28 -22.48
N ILE A 120 1.32 -4.08 -22.93
CA ILE A 120 0.13 -4.03 -22.10
C ILE A 120 -0.89 -5.09 -22.53
N CYS A 121 -1.69 -5.54 -21.58
CA CYS A 121 -2.96 -6.22 -21.79
C CYS A 121 -4.07 -5.22 -21.47
N GLU A 122 -4.74 -4.72 -22.51
CA GLU A 122 -5.92 -3.88 -22.32
C GLU A 122 -7.12 -4.74 -21.94
N VAL A 123 -7.86 -4.32 -20.92
CA VAL A 123 -9.03 -5.02 -20.40
C VAL A 123 -10.22 -4.08 -20.22
N ASP A 124 -11.43 -4.64 -20.34
CA ASP A 124 -12.64 -3.92 -19.95
C ASP A 124 -12.73 -3.89 -18.42
N TYR A 125 -12.59 -2.71 -17.82
CA TYR A 125 -12.62 -2.58 -16.37
C TYR A 125 -13.97 -2.96 -15.75
N ASN A 126 -15.04 -2.94 -16.54
CA ASN A 126 -16.37 -3.36 -16.08
C ASN A 126 -16.55 -4.88 -16.09
N ASP A 127 -15.61 -5.64 -16.64
CA ASP A 127 -15.65 -7.11 -16.59
C ASP A 127 -15.78 -7.56 -15.11
N PRO A 128 -16.84 -8.33 -14.76
CA PRO A 128 -17.07 -8.79 -13.40
C PRO A 128 -15.97 -9.73 -12.89
N ASN A 129 -15.17 -10.33 -13.77
CA ASN A 129 -14.04 -11.18 -13.40
C ASN A 129 -12.84 -10.39 -12.90
N ILE A 130 -12.78 -9.08 -13.18
CA ILE A 130 -11.78 -8.19 -12.58
C ILE A 130 -12.30 -7.79 -11.20
N ILE A 131 -11.72 -8.31 -10.13
CA ILE A 131 -12.15 -7.99 -8.76
C ILE A 131 -11.18 -6.99 -8.15
N LEU A 132 -11.70 -5.95 -7.50
CA LEU A 132 -10.89 -4.97 -6.77
C LEU A 132 -10.90 -5.30 -5.27
N MET A 133 -9.71 -5.57 -4.75
CA MET A 133 -9.41 -5.80 -3.35
C MET A 133 -8.44 -4.73 -2.84
N GLY A 134 -8.11 -4.78 -1.55
CA GLY A 134 -7.14 -3.89 -0.91
C GLY A 134 -5.83 -4.57 -0.52
N TRP A 135 -5.01 -3.78 0.15
CA TRP A 135 -3.83 -4.22 0.89
C TRP A 135 -3.87 -3.64 2.29
N ASP A 136 -3.64 -4.47 3.30
CA ASP A 136 -3.33 -4.03 4.65
C ASP A 136 -1.83 -3.98 4.87
N ALA A 137 -1.42 -3.37 5.99
CA ALA A 137 -0.01 -3.30 6.37
C ALA A 137 0.24 -3.95 7.73
N ILE A 138 1.34 -4.69 7.82
CA ILE A 138 1.86 -5.27 9.06
C ILE A 138 3.24 -4.66 9.33
N THR A 139 3.49 -4.26 10.59
CA THR A 139 4.82 -3.80 11.02
C THR A 139 5.42 -4.78 12.02
N HIS A 140 6.74 -4.99 11.95
CA HIS A 140 7.47 -5.84 12.92
C HIS A 140 7.93 -5.09 14.17
N ILE A 141 7.75 -3.77 14.18
CA ILE A 141 7.91 -2.92 15.36
C ILE A 141 6.52 -2.45 15.84
N PRO A 142 6.34 -2.20 17.16
CA PRO A 142 5.09 -1.64 17.65
C PRO A 142 4.81 -0.30 17.00
N PHE A 143 3.68 -0.21 16.30
CA PHE A 143 3.06 1.04 15.89
C PHE A 143 2.27 1.55 17.09
N CYS A 144 2.59 2.75 17.59
CA CYS A 144 1.99 3.31 18.81
C CYS A 144 0.79 4.17 18.41
N PRO A 145 -0.44 3.61 18.36
CA PRO A 145 -1.52 4.20 17.56
C PRO A 145 -2.08 5.45 18.25
N ASP A 146 -2.13 5.46 19.59
CA ASP A 146 -2.57 6.57 20.44
C ASP A 146 -1.76 7.87 20.22
N LYS A 147 -0.47 7.80 19.91
CA LYS A 147 0.35 9.00 19.66
C LYS A 147 0.34 9.36 18.19
N GLN A 148 0.49 8.35 17.33
CA GLN A 148 0.69 8.59 15.89
C GLN A 148 -0.62 8.95 15.19
N LEU A 149 -1.71 8.21 15.42
CA LEU A 149 -3.01 8.53 14.82
C LEU A 149 -3.56 9.84 15.37
N PHE A 150 -3.47 10.08 16.68
CA PHE A 150 -3.87 11.37 17.23
C PHE A 150 -3.05 12.52 16.64
N GLN A 151 -1.73 12.40 16.50
CA GLN A 151 -0.95 13.46 15.86
C GLN A 151 -1.37 13.75 14.41
N LEU A 152 -1.75 12.72 13.65
CA LEU A 152 -2.20 12.84 12.27
C LEU A 152 -3.61 13.44 12.17
N PHE A 153 -4.56 12.87 12.90
CA PHE A 153 -5.98 13.10 12.68
C PHE A 153 -6.62 14.10 13.65
N SER A 154 -6.00 14.39 14.82
CA SER A 154 -6.58 15.37 15.76
C SER A 154 -6.61 16.81 15.22
N ARG A 155 -5.84 17.09 14.16
CA ARG A 155 -5.76 18.43 13.55
C ARG A 155 -6.87 18.67 12.53
N ASP A 156 -7.46 17.60 11.99
CA ASP A 156 -8.61 17.68 11.12
C ASP A 156 -9.85 17.43 11.98
N ALA A 157 -10.58 18.52 12.28
CA ALA A 157 -11.74 18.50 13.17
C ALA A 157 -12.87 17.56 12.70
N GLY A 158 -12.78 17.00 11.48
CA GLY A 158 -13.75 16.05 10.98
C GLY A 158 -13.46 14.58 11.28
N PHE A 159 -12.25 14.22 11.72
CA PHE A 159 -11.93 12.85 12.08
C PHE A 159 -12.03 12.60 13.58
N ILE A 160 -12.57 11.44 13.92
CA ILE A 160 -12.65 10.94 15.28
C ILE A 160 -11.91 9.61 15.37
N ILE A 161 -11.26 9.41 16.51
CA ILE A 161 -10.55 8.18 16.85
C ILE A 161 -11.33 7.52 17.98
N GLU A 162 -11.70 6.27 17.79
CA GLU A 162 -12.40 5.47 18.80
C GLU A 162 -11.54 4.26 19.19
N GLU A 163 -11.60 3.90 20.47
CA GLU A 163 -10.92 2.74 21.01
C GLU A 163 -11.90 1.57 21.12
N HIS A 164 -11.47 0.41 20.62
CA HIS A 164 -12.22 -0.83 20.64
C HIS A 164 -11.35 -1.98 21.18
N PRO A 165 -11.96 -2.99 21.84
CA PRO A 165 -11.24 -4.20 22.22
C PRO A 165 -10.90 -5.04 20.98
N TRP A 166 -9.72 -5.67 20.94
CA TRP A 166 -9.25 -6.45 19.79
C TRP A 166 -10.23 -7.54 19.32
N GLN A 167 -11.06 -8.07 20.23
CA GLN A 167 -12.10 -9.06 19.93
C GLN A 167 -13.10 -8.59 18.86
N THR A 168 -13.23 -7.28 18.61
CA THR A 168 -14.12 -6.73 17.57
C THR A 168 -13.42 -6.51 16.23
N VAL A 169 -12.17 -6.97 16.04
CA VAL A 169 -11.39 -6.68 14.84
C VAL A 169 -12.06 -7.14 13.54
N GLU A 170 -12.74 -8.28 13.54
CA GLU A 170 -13.49 -8.78 12.38
C GLU A 170 -14.66 -7.84 12.02
N GLN A 171 -15.41 -7.37 13.03
CA GLN A 171 -16.50 -6.41 12.85
C GLN A 171 -15.99 -5.06 12.34
N VAL A 172 -14.84 -4.60 12.84
CA VAL A 172 -14.21 -3.36 12.37
C VAL A 172 -13.71 -3.51 10.94
N HIS A 173 -13.12 -4.65 10.58
CA HIS A 173 -12.67 -4.91 9.21
C HIS A 173 -13.86 -4.91 8.23
N ASP A 174 -14.97 -5.56 8.59
CA ASP A 174 -16.21 -5.48 7.83
C ASP A 174 -16.78 -4.05 7.82
N GLY A 175 -16.67 -3.31 8.92
CA GLY A 175 -17.06 -1.90 9.00
C GLY A 175 -16.26 -1.01 8.04
N ILE A 176 -14.98 -1.28 7.81
CA ILE A 176 -14.17 -0.59 6.79
C ILE A 176 -14.70 -0.88 5.39
N HIS A 177 -15.07 -2.14 5.11
CA HIS A 177 -15.69 -2.52 3.83
C HIS A 177 -17.03 -1.80 3.60
N HIS A 178 -17.80 -1.59 4.66
CA HIS A 178 -19.11 -0.92 4.61
C HIS A 178 -19.05 0.59 4.88
N ARG A 179 -17.85 1.20 4.93
CA ARG A 179 -17.63 2.64 5.16
C ARG A 179 -18.07 3.17 6.53
N GLU A 180 -18.27 2.30 7.52
CA GLU A 180 -18.46 2.72 8.92
C GLU A 180 -17.18 3.33 9.50
N TYR A 181 -16.04 2.73 9.16
CA TYR A 181 -14.71 3.22 9.51
C TYR A 181 -13.93 3.52 8.24
N LEU A 182 -13.03 4.50 8.31
CA LEU A 182 -12.07 4.75 7.23
C LEU A 182 -10.96 3.71 7.28
N MET A 183 -10.40 3.48 8.47
CA MET A 183 -9.28 2.57 8.71
C MET A 183 -9.21 2.18 10.19
N ALA A 184 -8.34 1.23 10.52
CA ALA A 184 -8.05 0.89 11.91
C ALA A 184 -6.59 0.46 12.11
N VAL A 185 -6.09 0.61 13.33
CA VAL A 185 -4.76 0.16 13.74
C VAL A 185 -4.87 -0.57 15.06
N GLY A 186 -4.34 -1.78 15.12
CA GLY A 186 -4.24 -2.52 16.38
C GLY A 186 -2.87 -3.15 16.57
N ASP A 187 -2.60 -3.53 17.81
CA ASP A 187 -1.33 -4.13 18.21
C ASP A 187 -1.54 -5.38 19.08
N ARG A 188 -0.45 -5.94 19.59
CA ARG A 188 -0.49 -7.12 20.47
C ARG A 188 -0.92 -6.82 21.91
N ALA A 189 -1.11 -5.56 22.30
CA ALA A 189 -1.61 -5.20 23.62
C ALA A 189 -3.12 -5.45 23.75
N GLY A 190 -3.81 -5.70 22.64
CA GLY A 190 -5.22 -6.07 22.63
C GLY A 190 -6.17 -4.89 22.43
N THR A 191 -5.64 -3.74 22.01
CA THR A 191 -6.42 -2.54 21.70
C THR A 191 -6.42 -2.28 20.20
N LEU A 192 -7.58 -1.87 19.68
CA LEU A 192 -7.80 -1.49 18.30
C LEU A 192 -8.30 -0.04 18.26
N TYR A 193 -7.64 0.80 17.47
CA TYR A 193 -8.01 2.20 17.26
C TYR A 193 -8.59 2.36 15.87
N THR A 194 -9.83 2.81 15.78
CA THR A 194 -10.48 3.11 14.50
C THR A 194 -10.39 4.58 14.20
N VAL A 195 -10.35 4.92 12.91
CA VAL A 195 -10.47 6.30 12.43
C VAL A 195 -11.73 6.35 11.58
N LYS A 196 -12.63 7.28 11.90
CA LYS A 196 -13.82 7.56 11.08
C LYS A 196 -14.11 9.05 11.05
N ARG A 197 -15.03 9.44 10.17
CA ARG A 197 -15.52 10.82 10.08
C ARG A 197 -16.67 11.04 11.06
N GLN A 198 -16.78 12.23 11.63
CA GLN A 198 -17.89 12.57 12.55
C GLN A 198 -19.27 12.49 11.87
N ASP A 199 -19.34 12.79 10.57
CA ASP A 199 -20.55 12.68 9.74
C ASP A 199 -20.71 11.30 9.08
N ASN A 200 -19.86 10.33 9.43
CA ASN A 200 -19.80 8.98 8.83
C ASN A 200 -19.70 9.00 7.30
N ASN A 201 -19.14 10.06 6.73
CA ASN A 201 -19.00 10.20 5.29
C ASN A 201 -17.63 10.79 4.94
N HIS A 202 -16.81 10.03 4.22
CA HIS A 202 -15.56 10.52 3.64
C HIS A 202 -15.61 10.41 2.13
N THR A 203 -15.10 11.45 1.46
CA THR A 203 -14.84 11.41 0.02
C THR A 203 -13.61 10.56 -0.29
N VAL A 204 -13.48 10.10 -1.54
CA VAL A 204 -12.29 9.40 -2.03
C VAL A 204 -11.02 10.21 -1.79
N ALA A 205 -11.07 11.53 -2.04
CA ALA A 205 -9.94 12.43 -1.83
C ALA A 205 -9.51 12.50 -0.35
N GLN A 206 -10.47 12.51 0.58
CA GLN A 206 -10.18 12.46 2.01
C GLN A 206 -9.55 11.12 2.42
N ALA A 207 -10.07 10.00 1.91
CA ALA A 207 -9.47 8.69 2.16
C ALA A 207 -8.03 8.60 1.62
N ILE A 208 -7.78 9.10 0.40
CA ILE A 208 -6.44 9.19 -0.19
C ILE A 208 -5.52 10.06 0.68
N SER A 209 -5.99 11.23 1.12
CA SER A 209 -5.19 12.15 1.96
C SER A 209 -4.82 11.54 3.31
N ALA A 210 -5.79 10.91 3.96
CA ALA A 210 -5.58 10.18 5.22
C ALA A 210 -4.53 9.06 5.04
N MET A 211 -4.63 8.32 3.94
CA MET A 211 -3.70 7.24 3.63
C MET A 211 -2.27 7.73 3.37
N ARG A 212 -2.09 8.82 2.63
CA ARG A 212 -0.77 9.46 2.46
C ARG A 212 -0.13 9.84 3.80
N SER A 213 -0.96 10.34 4.71
CA SER A 213 -0.52 10.75 6.05
C SER A 213 -0.05 9.56 6.88
N VAL A 214 -0.76 8.43 6.79
CA VAL A 214 -0.40 7.17 7.44
C VAL A 214 0.86 6.55 6.82
N ASP A 215 0.94 6.51 5.49
CA ASP A 215 2.08 5.92 4.77
C ASP A 215 3.40 6.64 5.12
N THR A 216 3.37 7.96 5.33
CA THR A 216 4.55 8.73 5.79
C THR A 216 5.12 8.21 7.12
N ILE A 217 4.28 7.65 7.99
CA ILE A 217 4.70 7.02 9.24
C ILE A 217 5.07 5.57 9.01
N LEU A 218 4.27 4.83 8.22
CA LEU A 218 4.53 3.43 7.93
C LEU A 218 5.88 3.21 7.25
N ASP A 219 6.27 4.09 6.33
CA ASP A 219 7.56 4.02 5.63
C ASP A 219 8.77 4.02 6.58
N GLN A 220 8.63 4.65 7.75
CA GLN A 220 9.67 4.65 8.79
C GLN A 220 9.78 3.31 9.53
N CYS A 221 8.77 2.46 9.38
CA CYS A 221 8.61 1.18 10.06
C CYS A 221 8.88 -0.02 9.13
N ASN A 222 9.20 0.20 7.85
CA ASN A 222 9.38 -0.81 6.81
C ASN A 222 8.22 -1.84 6.80
N PRO A 223 7.02 -1.42 6.36
CA PRO A 223 5.82 -2.23 6.48
C PRO A 223 5.82 -3.38 5.48
N GLU A 224 5.26 -4.51 5.87
CA GLU A 224 4.89 -5.59 4.96
C GLU A 224 3.44 -5.38 4.50
N PHE A 225 3.22 -5.26 3.19
CA PHE A 225 1.88 -5.19 2.63
C PHE A 225 1.34 -6.58 2.36
N ILE A 226 0.19 -6.89 2.94
CA ILE A 226 -0.49 -8.18 2.83
C ILE A 226 -1.88 -7.98 2.22
N ALA A 227 -2.37 -8.99 1.51
CA ALA A 227 -3.74 -8.97 1.00
C ALA A 227 -4.73 -8.83 2.17
N ASP A 228 -5.70 -7.93 2.00
CA ASP A 228 -6.73 -7.58 2.99
C ASP A 228 -7.50 -8.80 3.52
N ASP A 229 -7.87 -9.71 2.62
CA ASP A 229 -8.54 -10.98 2.92
C ASP A 229 -7.69 -11.99 3.72
N LEU A 230 -6.37 -11.78 3.84
CA LEU A 230 -5.44 -12.65 4.56
C LEU A 230 -4.86 -12.01 5.83
N SER A 231 -5.04 -10.69 5.99
CA SER A 231 -4.31 -9.88 6.98
C SER A 231 -4.61 -10.29 8.42
N LEU A 232 -5.90 -10.49 8.75
CA LEU A 232 -6.36 -10.89 10.09
C LEU A 232 -5.83 -12.26 10.50
N ASN A 233 -5.83 -13.23 9.58
CA ASN A 233 -5.32 -14.57 9.84
C ASN A 233 -3.81 -14.55 10.06
N ALA A 234 -3.07 -13.88 9.17
CA ALA A 234 -1.63 -13.75 9.28
C ALA A 234 -1.23 -13.08 10.60
N PHE A 235 -1.89 -11.98 10.96
CA PHE A 235 -1.64 -11.33 12.24
C PHE A 235 -2.01 -12.25 13.40
N SER A 236 -3.17 -12.88 13.42
CA SER A 236 -3.57 -13.80 14.50
C SER A 236 -2.59 -14.97 14.68
N SER A 237 -1.96 -15.43 13.59
CA SER A 237 -0.94 -16.48 13.57
C SER A 237 0.45 -16.02 14.07
N GLY A 238 0.61 -14.76 14.47
CA GLY A 238 1.84 -14.23 15.07
C GLY A 238 2.72 -13.41 14.11
N VAL A 239 2.27 -13.14 12.89
CA VAL A 239 3.01 -12.27 11.95
C VAL A 239 2.93 -10.82 12.44
N GLY A 240 4.09 -10.19 12.62
CA GLY A 240 4.21 -8.78 13.01
C GLY A 240 3.73 -8.43 14.43
N LYS A 241 3.85 -7.14 14.75
CA LYS A 241 3.55 -6.53 16.05
C LYS A 241 2.37 -5.58 16.00
N SER A 242 2.12 -4.94 14.86
CA SER A 242 0.93 -4.14 14.62
C SER A 242 0.32 -4.44 13.26
N LEU A 243 -0.99 -4.29 13.18
CA LEU A 243 -1.80 -4.44 11.98
C LEU A 243 -2.51 -3.12 11.69
N ILE A 244 -2.43 -2.68 10.44
CA ILE A 244 -3.09 -1.50 9.92
C ILE A 244 -4.07 -1.98 8.85
N LEU A 245 -5.36 -1.91 9.20
CA LEU A 245 -6.47 -2.15 8.29
C LEU A 245 -6.70 -0.89 7.47
N ARG A 246 -6.46 -0.95 6.17
CA ARG A 246 -6.44 0.23 5.28
C ARG A 246 -7.80 0.42 4.58
N PRO A 247 -8.14 1.63 4.11
CA PRO A 247 -9.34 1.88 3.35
C PRO A 247 -9.38 1.03 2.09
N ARG A 248 -10.56 0.49 1.80
CA ARG A 248 -10.84 -0.19 0.54
C ARG A 248 -11.44 0.78 -0.46
N TYR A 249 -11.21 0.55 -1.75
CA TYR A 249 -11.78 1.37 -2.83
C TYR A 249 -12.63 0.53 -3.78
N THR A 250 -13.63 1.17 -4.38
CA THR A 250 -14.44 0.57 -5.45
C THR A 250 -13.85 0.91 -6.81
N LYS A 251 -14.23 0.14 -7.85
CA LYS A 251 -13.84 0.45 -9.23
C LYS A 251 -14.27 1.85 -9.65
N GLN A 252 -15.45 2.29 -9.23
CA GLN A 252 -15.96 3.64 -9.53
C GLN A 252 -15.11 4.73 -8.88
N GLU A 253 -14.64 4.53 -7.65
CA GLU A 253 -13.76 5.50 -6.98
C GLU A 253 -12.37 5.54 -7.61
N VAL A 254 -11.86 4.39 -8.11
CA VAL A 254 -10.64 4.36 -8.90
C VAL A 254 -10.82 5.17 -10.19
N LEU A 255 -11.93 4.99 -10.91
CA LEU A 255 -12.25 5.78 -12.10
C LEU A 255 -12.42 7.27 -11.78
N GLN A 256 -13.08 7.62 -10.67
CA GLN A 256 -13.22 9.00 -10.22
C GLN A 256 -11.86 9.66 -9.94
N ALA A 257 -10.96 8.93 -9.27
CA ALA A 257 -9.62 9.41 -8.99
C ALA A 257 -8.81 9.60 -10.28
N ILE A 258 -8.88 8.67 -11.23
CA ILE A 258 -8.27 8.79 -12.57
C ILE A 258 -8.80 10.03 -13.30
N GLN A 259 -10.13 10.22 -13.31
CA GLN A 259 -10.76 11.37 -13.96
C GLN A 259 -10.33 12.70 -13.34
N SER A 260 -10.07 12.69 -12.03
CA SER A 260 -9.60 13.84 -11.26
C SER A 260 -8.06 13.93 -11.21
N GLU A 261 -7.35 13.13 -12.00
CA GLU A 261 -5.87 13.04 -12.04
C GLU A 261 -5.22 12.86 -10.66
N THR A 262 -5.96 12.22 -9.75
CA THR A 262 -5.54 12.01 -8.37
C THR A 262 -4.91 10.63 -8.24
N LEU A 263 -3.62 10.61 -7.92
CA LEU A 263 -2.89 9.37 -7.70
C LEU A 263 -3.22 8.77 -6.33
N PHE A 264 -3.46 7.47 -6.27
CA PHE A 264 -3.49 6.75 -4.99
C PHE A 264 -2.08 6.60 -4.41
N PRO A 265 -1.94 6.45 -3.07
CA PRO A 265 -0.71 5.95 -2.47
C PRO A 265 -0.36 4.56 -3.00
N HIS A 266 0.89 4.13 -2.85
CA HIS A 266 1.27 2.79 -3.30
C HIS A 266 0.49 1.72 -2.53
N LYS A 267 0.23 0.59 -3.20
CA LYS A 267 -0.47 -0.55 -2.58
C LYS A 267 -1.85 -0.13 -2.07
N SER A 268 -2.57 0.72 -2.81
CA SER A 268 -3.94 1.08 -2.43
C SER A 268 -4.96 0.16 -3.07
N THR A 269 -4.61 -0.42 -4.21
CA THR A 269 -5.49 -1.26 -5.03
C THR A 269 -4.86 -2.63 -5.25
N ARG A 270 -5.69 -3.67 -5.31
CA ARG A 270 -5.27 -5.02 -5.66
C ARG A 270 -6.28 -5.61 -6.65
N HIS A 271 -5.93 -5.61 -7.92
CA HIS A 271 -6.74 -6.24 -8.96
C HIS A 271 -6.48 -7.73 -9.00
N ILE A 272 -7.55 -8.53 -8.99
CA ILE A 272 -7.54 -9.96 -9.26
C ILE A 272 -8.17 -10.15 -10.64
N THR A 273 -7.50 -10.88 -11.52
CA THR A 273 -7.88 -11.10 -12.93
C THR A 273 -7.68 -12.54 -13.35
#